data_AF-A0A7L3FR80-F1
#
_entry.id   AF-A0A7L3FR80-F1
#
_cell.length_a   1.000
_cell.length_b   1.000
_cell.length_c   1.000
_cell.angle_alpha   90.00
_cell.angle_beta   90.00
_cell.angle_gamma   90.00
#
_symmetry.space_group_name_H-M   'P 1'
#
loop_
_entity.id
_entity.type
_entity.pdbx_description
1 polymer ?
#
loop_
_entity_poly.entity_id
_entity_poly.type
_entity_poly.pdbx_seq_one_letter_code
_entity_poly.pdbx_strand_id
1 'polypeptide(L)'
;KYTNFLISYFWINSLGQKTSIYRTQRNVIIPSGQENTTAMLSYDHVIMSPENTFSTGTYYCQVKWNDIEETGKGVFVLARGTGYVGISYRWEILITLTALLAALSITTTALLLWKRKASC
;
A
#
# COMPACT_ATOMS: atom_id res chain seq x y z
N LYS A 1 10.02 34.68 1.04
CA LYS A 1 9.92 33.97 -0.26
C LYS A 1 9.01 32.73 -0.18
N TYR A 2 9.10 31.92 0.87
CA TYR A 2 8.37 30.64 0.96
C TYR A 2 7.04 30.70 1.72
N THR A 3 6.58 31.89 2.10
CA THR A 3 5.38 32.08 2.93
C THR A 3 4.08 31.83 2.19
N ASN A 4 4.04 32.04 0.87
CA ASN A 4 2.88 31.77 0.03
C ASN A 4 3.23 30.68 -0.98
N PHE A 5 2.45 29.60 -0.99
CA PHE A 5 2.70 28.46 -1.86
C PHE A 5 1.43 27.71 -2.21
N LEU A 6 1.53 26.98 -3.30
CA LEU A 6 0.48 26.15 -3.83
C LEU A 6 0.86 24.68 -3.65
N ILE A 7 -0.03 23.92 -3.03
CA ILE A 7 0.04 22.48 -2.96
C ILE A 7 -0.91 21.89 -3.99
N SER A 8 -0.40 20.99 -4.83
CA SER A 8 -1.18 20.25 -5.82
C SER A 8 -0.99 18.75 -5.61
N TYR A 9 -2.10 18.03 -5.48
CA TYR A 9 -2.16 16.58 -5.41
C TYR A 9 -2.64 16.04 -6.74
N PHE A 10 -1.91 15.08 -7.30
CA PHE A 10 -2.27 14.41 -8.54
C PHE A 10 -1.79 12.97 -8.49
N TRP A 11 -2.27 12.14 -9.41
CA TRP A 11 -1.75 10.80 -9.59
C TRP A 11 -1.44 10.54 -11.05
N ILE A 12 -0.54 9.59 -11.29
CA ILE A 12 -0.14 9.13 -12.62
C ILE A 12 -0.49 7.65 -12.73
N ASN A 13 -1.22 7.30 -13.78
CA ASN A 13 -1.61 5.91 -14.06
C ASN A 13 -0.50 5.12 -14.76
N SER A 14 -0.72 3.82 -14.98
CA SER A 14 0.23 2.95 -15.70
C SER A 14 0.48 3.37 -17.15
N LEU A 15 -0.40 4.19 -17.74
CA LEU A 15 -0.25 4.77 -19.07
C LEU A 15 0.49 6.13 -19.05
N GLY A 16 0.95 6.60 -17.87
CA GLY A 16 1.60 7.89 -17.71
C GLY A 16 0.65 9.09 -17.71
N GLN A 17 -0.67 8.89 -17.67
CA GLN A 17 -1.65 9.97 -17.66
C GLN A 17 -1.72 10.61 -16.28
N LYS A 18 -1.47 11.92 -16.22
CA LYS A 18 -1.57 12.74 -15.00
C LYS A 18 -2.99 13.22 -14.79
N THR A 19 -3.55 12.92 -13.63
CA THR A 19 -4.90 13.37 -13.22
C THR A 19 -4.80 14.21 -11.95
N SER A 20 -5.30 15.45 -12.01
CA SER A 20 -5.36 16.35 -10.85
C SER A 20 -6.43 15.87 -9.87
N ILE A 21 -6.10 15.89 -8.57
CA ILE A 21 -7.02 15.46 -7.50
C ILE A 21 -7.51 16.68 -6.74
N TYR A 22 -6.58 17.45 -6.16
CA TYR A 22 -6.90 18.58 -5.32
C TYR A 22 -5.78 19.62 -5.37
N ARG A 23 -6.14 20.89 -5.21
CA ARG A 23 -5.19 22.00 -5.24
C ARG A 23 -5.60 23.01 -4.18
N THR A 24 -4.64 23.46 -3.39
CA THR A 24 -4.87 24.44 -2.34
C THR A 24 -3.71 25.42 -2.23
N GLN A 25 -4.03 26.66 -1.92
CA GLN A 25 -3.04 27.68 -1.63
C GLN A 25 -2.91 27.83 -0.10
N ARG A 26 -1.69 28.03 0.36
CA ARG A 26 -1.37 28.25 1.76
C ARG A 26 -0.52 29.51 1.88
N ASN A 27 -0.89 30.33 2.87
CA ASN A 27 -0.08 31.44 3.32
C ASN A 27 0.26 31.19 4.80
N VAL A 28 1.56 31.15 5.11
CA VAL A 28 2.05 30.75 6.42
C VAL A 28 3.16 31.70 6.86
N ILE A 29 3.24 31.91 8.17
CA ILE A 29 4.33 32.66 8.79
C ILE A 29 5.47 31.68 9.00
N ILE A 30 6.60 31.92 8.34
CA ILE A 30 7.82 31.16 8.57
C ILE A 30 8.55 31.84 9.72
N PRO A 31 8.85 31.14 10.83
CA PRO A 31 9.58 31.72 11.94
C PRO A 31 10.96 32.21 11.47
N SER A 32 11.50 33.21 12.16
CA SER A 32 12.88 33.64 11.93
C SER A 32 13.80 32.42 12.07
N GLY A 33 14.45 32.03 10.97
CA GLY A 33 15.35 30.89 10.96
C GLY A 33 16.55 31.16 11.86
N GLN A 34 17.10 30.10 12.45
CA GLN A 34 18.40 30.12 13.10
C GLN A 34 19.43 29.49 12.13
N GLU A 35 20.64 30.03 12.10
CA GLU A 35 21.70 29.51 11.23
C GLU A 35 21.91 28.01 11.48
N ASN A 36 22.08 27.23 10.40
CA ASN A 36 22.19 25.75 10.42
C ASN A 36 20.94 24.97 10.88
N THR A 37 19.77 25.60 10.92
CA THR A 37 18.50 24.91 11.22
C THR A 37 17.51 25.05 10.07
N THR A 38 16.78 23.97 9.80
CA THR A 38 15.70 23.94 8.81
C THR A 38 14.36 24.00 9.53
N ALA A 39 13.51 24.95 9.18
CA ALA A 39 12.13 24.98 9.66
C ALA A 39 11.32 23.89 8.94
N MET A 40 10.72 22.97 9.71
CA MET A 40 9.82 21.95 9.21
C MET A 40 8.41 22.20 9.74
N LEU A 41 7.45 22.31 8.84
CA LEU A 41 6.03 22.44 9.16
C LEU A 41 5.28 21.28 8.52
N SER A 42 4.47 20.59 9.30
CA SER A 42 3.64 19.48 8.85
C SER A 42 2.24 20.00 8.52
N TYR A 43 1.70 19.57 7.37
CA TYR A 43 0.34 19.90 6.96
C TYR A 43 -0.40 18.61 6.65
N ASP A 44 -1.36 18.27 7.50
CA ASP A 44 -2.22 17.15 7.25
C ASP A 44 -3.26 17.53 6.20
N HIS A 45 -3.35 16.69 5.17
CA HIS A 45 -4.40 16.78 4.18
C HIS A 45 -4.93 15.40 3.88
N VAL A 46 -6.21 15.20 4.17
CA VAL A 46 -6.92 14.00 3.77
C VAL A 46 -7.51 14.24 2.39
N ILE A 47 -7.02 13.47 1.42
CA ILE A 47 -7.62 13.44 0.09
C ILE A 47 -8.89 12.59 0.20
N MET A 48 -10.04 13.25 0.38
CA MET A 48 -11.35 12.61 0.24
C MET A 48 -11.62 12.43 -1.25
N SER A 49 -11.75 11.18 -1.70
CA SER A 49 -12.12 10.86 -3.08
C SER A 49 -13.54 11.36 -3.34
N PRO A 50 -13.78 12.21 -4.35
CA PRO A 50 -15.11 12.76 -4.61
C PRO A 50 -16.11 11.67 -4.98
N GLU A 51 -15.71 10.69 -5.80
CA GLU A 51 -16.57 9.59 -6.24
C GLU A 51 -15.74 8.36 -6.64
N ASN A 52 -15.86 7.27 -5.86
CA ASN A 52 -15.71 5.85 -6.23
C ASN A 52 -14.62 5.38 -7.22
N THR A 53 -13.51 6.11 -7.41
CA THR A 53 -12.42 5.66 -8.28
C THR A 53 -11.06 6.02 -7.69
N PHE A 54 -10.71 5.38 -6.56
CA PHE A 54 -9.28 5.21 -6.32
C PHE A 54 -8.73 4.47 -7.53
N SER A 55 -7.81 5.12 -8.23
CA SER A 55 -7.26 4.60 -9.47
C SER A 55 -5.86 4.12 -9.18
N THR A 56 -5.58 2.89 -9.61
CA THR A 56 -4.25 2.31 -9.42
C THR A 56 -3.21 3.18 -10.10
N GLY A 57 -2.21 3.62 -9.34
CA GLY A 57 -1.16 4.49 -9.83
C GLY A 57 -0.33 5.10 -8.72
N THR A 58 0.55 6.02 -9.08
CA THR A 58 1.42 6.71 -8.12
C THR A 58 0.86 8.10 -7.85
N TYR A 59 0.59 8.37 -6.58
CA TYR A 59 0.07 9.62 -6.07
C TYR A 59 1.23 10.52 -5.67
N TYR A 60 1.17 11.78 -6.07
CA TYR A 60 2.21 12.78 -5.83
C TYR A 60 1.64 13.99 -5.11
N CYS A 61 2.48 14.59 -4.27
CA CYS A 61 2.31 15.92 -3.74
C CYS A 61 3.37 16.82 -4.38
N GLN A 62 2.93 17.91 -4.98
CA GLN A 62 3.78 18.91 -5.61
C GLN A 62 3.53 20.25 -4.96
N VAL A 63 4.62 20.96 -4.64
CA VAL A 63 4.56 22.28 -4.02
C VAL A 63 5.24 23.28 -4.94
N LYS A 64 4.55 24.40 -5.19
CA LYS A 64 5.05 25.51 -6.01
C LYS A 64 5.12 26.79 -5.18
N TRP A 65 6.31 27.38 -5.11
CA TRP A 65 6.60 28.69 -4.52
C TRP A 65 7.12 29.62 -5.63
N ASN A 66 6.32 30.59 -6.08
CA ASN A 66 6.70 31.47 -7.18
C ASN A 66 7.26 30.67 -8.38
N ASP A 67 8.58 30.73 -8.60
CA ASP A 67 9.32 30.08 -9.69
C ASP A 67 9.96 28.73 -9.32
N ILE A 68 9.85 28.30 -8.05
CA ILE A 68 10.39 27.03 -7.54
C ILE A 68 9.25 26.02 -7.46
N GLU A 69 9.46 24.83 -8.01
CA GLU A 69 8.49 23.74 -7.98
C GLU A 69 9.20 22.45 -7.57
N GLU A 70 8.69 21.81 -6.52
CA GLU A 70 9.25 20.56 -5.99
C GLU A 70 8.15 19.50 -5.93
N THR A 71 8.51 18.27 -6.27
CA THR A 71 7.59 17.13 -6.26
C THR A 71 8.12 16.07 -5.30
N GLY A 72 7.27 15.62 -4.38
CA GLY A 72 7.60 14.52 -3.48
C GLY A 72 7.82 13.21 -4.23
N LYS A 73 8.45 12.23 -3.57
CA LYS A 73 8.77 10.92 -4.16
C LYS A 73 7.55 10.14 -4.67
N GLY A 74 6.37 10.48 -4.15
CA GLY A 74 5.11 9.84 -4.46
C GLY A 74 4.90 8.52 -3.71
N VAL A 75 3.67 8.02 -3.76
CA VAL A 75 3.24 6.78 -3.11
C VAL A 75 2.41 5.98 -4.11
N PHE A 76 2.82 4.75 -4.37
CA PHE A 76 2.04 3.85 -5.20
C PHE A 76 0.84 3.32 -4.43
N VAL A 77 -0.35 3.47 -5.00
CA VAL A 77 -1.60 2.97 -4.46
C VAL A 77 -2.18 1.96 -5.44
N LEU A 78 -2.40 0.75 -4.96
CA LEU A 78 -3.08 -0.31 -5.70
C LEU A 78 -4.55 -0.35 -5.29
N ALA A 79 -5.41 0.19 -6.14
CA ALA A 79 -6.85 0.16 -5.92
C ALA A 79 -7.42 -1.17 -6.44
N ARG A 80 -8.09 -1.92 -5.55
CA ARG A 80 -8.79 -3.17 -5.89
C ARG A 80 -10.25 -3.03 -5.54
N GLY A 81 -11.14 -3.42 -6.45
CA GLY A 81 -12.59 -3.41 -6.19
C GLY A 81 -13.02 -4.35 -5.06
N THR A 82 -12.21 -5.36 -4.74
CA THR A 82 -12.52 -6.39 -3.73
C THR A 82 -11.77 -6.22 -2.40
N GLY A 83 -11.08 -5.09 -2.19
CA GLY A 83 -10.28 -4.85 -0.98
C GLY A 83 -9.00 -5.69 -0.90
N TYR A 84 -8.28 -5.59 0.22
CA TYR A 84 -7.07 -6.37 0.46
C TYR A 84 -7.43 -7.74 1.05
N VAL A 85 -7.20 -8.80 0.26
CA VAL A 85 -7.27 -10.18 0.72
C VAL A 85 -5.87 -10.59 1.14
N GLY A 86 -5.60 -10.59 2.44
CA GLY A 86 -4.33 -11.05 3.00
C GLY A 86 -4.15 -12.54 2.73
N ILE A 87 -3.09 -12.93 2.02
CA ILE A 87 -2.87 -14.32 1.56
C ILE A 87 -2.34 -15.21 2.70
N SER A 88 -2.95 -15.16 3.88
CA SER A 88 -2.53 -15.94 5.06
C SER A 88 -2.90 -17.43 4.96
N TYR A 89 -3.95 -17.75 4.20
CA TYR A 89 -4.54 -19.09 4.13
C TYR A 89 -3.64 -20.14 3.47
N ARG A 90 -2.61 -19.72 2.72
CA ARG A 90 -1.78 -20.64 1.94
C ARG A 90 -1.00 -21.62 2.81
N TRP A 91 -0.52 -21.16 3.97
CA TRP A 91 0.22 -21.98 4.91
C TRP A 91 -0.68 -22.95 5.66
N GLU A 92 -1.86 -22.50 6.07
CA GLU A 92 -2.85 -23.31 6.77
C GLU A 92 -3.34 -24.48 5.89
N ILE A 93 -3.62 -24.21 4.62
CA ILE A 93 -4.02 -25.23 3.63
C ILE A 93 -2.89 -26.25 3.40
N LEU A 94 -1.64 -25.78 3.29
CA LEU A 94 -0.51 -26.67 3.07
C LEU A 94 -0.31 -27.61 4.26
N ILE A 95 -0.30 -27.07 5.49
CA ILE A 95 -0.12 -27.85 6.71
C ILE A 95 -1.25 -28.87 6.88
N THR A 96 -2.51 -28.45 6.71
CA THR A 96 -3.66 -29.34 6.86
C THR A 96 -3.65 -30.47 5.82
N LEU A 97 -3.35 -30.17 4.56
CA LEU A 97 -3.26 -31.18 3.51
C LEU A 97 -2.13 -32.18 3.77
N THR A 98 -0.94 -31.70 4.17
CA THR A 98 0.19 -32.58 4.47
C THR A 98 -0.09 -33.47 5.67
N ALA A 99 -0.70 -32.93 6.73
CA ALA A 99 -1.08 -33.71 7.91
C ALA A 99 -2.11 -34.81 7.57
N LEU A 100 -3.12 -34.47 6.76
CA LEU A 100 -4.12 -35.43 6.29
C LEU A 100 -3.49 -36.58 5.49
N LEU A 101 -2.61 -36.25 4.54
CA LEU A 101 -1.92 -37.23 3.72
C LEU A 101 -0.99 -38.13 4.54
N ALA A 102 -0.28 -37.56 5.51
CA ALA A 102 0.58 -38.32 6.42
C ALA A 102 -0.24 -39.31 7.27
N ALA A 103 -1.36 -38.86 7.84
CA ALA A 103 -2.26 -39.71 8.60
C ALA A 103 -2.78 -40.88 7.75
N LEU A 104 -3.27 -40.59 6.53
CA LEU A 104 -3.76 -41.60 5.59
C LEU A 104 -2.69 -42.62 5.20
N SER A 105 -1.45 -42.16 4.98
CA SER A 105 -0.32 -43.03 4.68
C SER A 105 -0.05 -44.01 5.83
N ILE A 106 0.09 -43.50 7.06
CA ILE A 106 0.33 -44.31 8.26
C ILE A 106 -0.79 -45.32 8.48
N THR A 107 -2.06 -44.89 8.40
CA THR A 107 -3.20 -45.79 8.60
C THR A 107 -3.24 -46.90 7.56
N THR A 108 -2.95 -46.58 6.29
CA THR A 108 -2.92 -47.56 5.21
C THR A 108 -1.81 -48.58 5.44
N THR A 109 -0.61 -48.13 5.78
CA THR A 109 0.52 -49.02 6.08
C THR A 109 0.23 -49.93 7.28
N ALA A 110 -0.37 -49.39 8.35
CA ALA A 110 -0.75 -50.17 9.53
C ALA A 110 -1.79 -51.25 9.20
N LEU A 111 -2.83 -50.90 8.43
CA LEU A 111 -3.87 -51.85 7.98
C LEU A 111 -3.28 -52.98 7.13
N LEU A 112 -2.36 -52.67 6.20
CA LEU A 112 -1.70 -53.66 5.35
C LEU A 112 -0.87 -54.64 6.19
N LEU A 113 -0.11 -54.14 7.16
CA LEU A 113 0.68 -54.98 8.07
C LEU A 113 -0.20 -55.86 8.96
N TRP A 114 -1.30 -55.32 9.48
CA TRP A 114 -2.23 -56.09 10.31
C TRP A 114 -2.89 -57.21 9.51
N LYS A 115 -3.37 -56.92 8.29
CA LYS A 115 -3.92 -57.93 7.38
C LYS A 115 -2.91 -59.04 7.09
N ARG A 116 -1.65 -58.69 6.81
CA ARG A 116 -0.58 -59.67 6.58
C ARG A 116 -0.35 -60.58 7.79
N LYS A 117 -0.40 -60.03 9.01
CA LYS A 117 -0.24 -60.81 10.25
C LYS A 117 -1.44 -61.72 10.54
N ALA A 118 -2.65 -61.29 10.19
CA ALA A 118 -3.88 -62.07 10.44
C ALA A 118 -4.14 -63.19 9.42
N SER A 119 -3.49 -63.13 8.24
CA SER A 119 -3.59 -64.15 7.19
C SER A 119 -2.44 -65.17 7.20
N CYS A 120 -1.58 -65.13 8.23
CA CYS A 120 -0.54 -66.13 8.49
C CYS A 120 -0.92 -67.00 9.69
#